data_AF-A0A8J4UIC7-F1
#
_entry.id   AF-A0A8J4UIC7-F1
#
_cell.length_a   1.000
_cell.length_b   1.000
_cell.length_c   1.000
_cell.angle_alpha   90.00
_cell.angle_beta   90.00
_cell.angle_gamma   90.00
#
_symmetry.space_group_name_H-M   'P 1'
#
loop_
_entity.id
_entity.type
_entity.pdbx_description
1 polymer ?
#
loop_
_entity_poly.entity_id
_entity_poly.type
_entity_poly.pdbx_seq_one_letter_code
_entity_poly.pdbx_strand_id
1 'polypeptide(L)' 'EVTPALEYLSLLGNEACPNQLVSLDKDEDDYQRYRYFVLHKLKNLKFLDSRKVTQKEHLEAEARGAFMKVVKPKTEK' A
#
# COMPACT_ATOMS: atom_id res chain seq x y z
N GLU A 1 -9.29 5.46 14.25
CA GLU A 1 -10.05 4.66 13.27
C GLU A 1 -9.86 3.19 13.62
N VAL A 2 -10.95 2.43 13.78
CA VAL A 2 -10.88 0.99 14.00
C VAL A 2 -11.04 0.33 12.64
N THR A 3 -9.94 -0.10 12.03
CA THR A 3 -10.00 -0.93 10.83
C THR A 3 -10.36 -2.36 11.24
N PRO A 4 -11.29 -3.03 10.54
CA PRO A 4 -11.62 -4.42 10.83
C PRO A 4 -10.36 -5.28 10.76
N ALA A 5 -10.32 -6.40 11.49
CA ALA A 5 -9.20 -7.35 11.51
C ALA A 5 -9.12 -8.15 10.20
N LEU A 6 -9.01 -7.44 9.08
CA LEU A 6 -8.89 -8.00 7.75
C LEU A 6 -7.53 -8.67 7.61
N GLU A 7 -7.53 -9.96 7.30
CA GLU A 7 -6.31 -10.74 7.17
C GLU A 7 -5.86 -10.91 5.72
N TYR A 8 -6.78 -10.76 4.76
CA TYR A 8 -6.55 -10.97 3.33
C TYR A 8 -7.16 -9.82 2.53
N LEU A 9 -6.38 -9.23 1.63
CA LEU A 9 -6.82 -8.18 0.72
C LEU A 9 -6.17 -8.38 -0.64
N SER A 10 -6.95 -8.31 -1.71
CA SER A 10 -6.45 -8.18 -3.09
C SER A 10 -6.82 -6.80 -3.62
N LEU A 11 -5.84 -6.12 -4.20
CA LEU A 11 -5.97 -4.83 -4.88
C LEU A 11 -5.99 -5.02 -6.41
N LEU A 12 -5.92 -6.25 -6.92
CA LEU A 12 -6.05 -6.53 -8.34
C LEU A 12 -7.38 -5.99 -8.88
N GLY A 13 -7.33 -5.26 -10.00
CA GLY A 13 -8.50 -4.62 -10.60
C GLY A 13 -8.96 -3.33 -9.92
N ASN A 14 -8.28 -2.86 -8.86
CA ASN A 14 -8.55 -1.56 -8.27
C ASN A 14 -7.82 -0.45 -9.05
N GLU A 15 -8.56 0.37 -9.79
CA GLU A 15 -8.01 1.48 -10.59
C GLU A 15 -7.24 2.53 -9.77
N ALA A 16 -7.54 2.65 -8.47
CA ALA A 16 -6.83 3.55 -7.58
C ALA A 16 -5.48 2.99 -7.09
N CYS A 17 -5.18 1.71 -7.36
CA CYS A 17 -3.94 1.07 -6.94
C CYS A 17 -2.80 1.37 -7.92
N PRO A 18 -1.65 1.85 -7.44
CA PRO A 18 -0.46 2.01 -8.25
C PRO A 18 0.21 0.65 -8.51
N ASN A 19 -0.22 -0.05 -9.56
CA ASN A 19 0.47 -1.23 -10.07
C ASN A 19 0.63 -1.13 -11.60
N GLN A 20 1.60 -1.85 -12.14
CA GLN A 20 1.91 -1.87 -13.57
C GLN A 20 0.76 -2.36 -14.45
N LEU A 21 -0.18 -3.13 -13.89
CA LEU A 21 -1.34 -3.67 -14.61
C LEU A 21 -2.42 -2.61 -14.86
N VAL A 22 -2.47 -1.58 -14.01
CA VAL A 22 -3.48 -0.51 -14.01
C VAL A 22 -2.90 0.82 -14.52
N SER A 23 -1.60 1.05 -14.33
CA SER A 23 -0.93 2.29 -14.72
C SER A 23 0.47 1.97 -15.24
N LEU A 24 0.68 2.10 -16.55
CA LEU A 24 1.96 1.78 -17.21
C LEU A 24 3.12 2.70 -16.78
N ASP A 25 2.81 3.88 -16.25
CA ASP A 25 3.80 4.84 -15.75
C ASP A 25 4.33 4.53 -14.34
N LYS A 26 3.78 3.52 -13.67
CA LYS A 26 4.12 3.18 -12.29
C LYS A 26 4.90 1.89 -12.27
N ASP A 27 5.99 1.87 -11.52
CA ASP A 27 6.88 0.72 -11.44
C ASP A 27 6.66 -0.14 -10.18
N GLU A 28 7.51 -1.16 -10.02
CA GLU A 28 7.49 -2.02 -8.84
C GLU A 28 7.83 -1.27 -7.54
N ASP A 29 8.64 -0.21 -7.61
CA ASP A 29 8.99 0.60 -6.45
C ASP A 29 7.80 1.45 -5.98
N ASP A 30 7.01 1.99 -6.90
CA ASP A 30 5.75 2.67 -6.59
C ASP A 30 4.75 1.74 -5.92
N TYR A 31 4.60 0.52 -6.45
CA TYR A 31 3.75 -0.49 -5.83
C TYR A 31 4.27 -0.87 -4.44
N GLN A 32 5.59 -1.01 -4.27
CA GLN A 32 6.19 -1.34 -2.97
C GLN A 32 5.96 -0.23 -1.92
N ARG A 33 6.05 1.05 -2.29
CA ARG A 33 5.68 2.17 -1.40
C ARG A 33 4.21 2.11 -1.01
N TYR A 34 3.32 1.87 -1.97
CA TYR A 34 1.90 1.77 -1.70
C TYR A 34 1.55 0.56 -0.83
N ARG A 35 2.22 -0.58 -1.03
CA ARG A 35 2.10 -1.76 -0.18
C ARG A 35 2.40 -1.43 1.28
N TYR A 36 3.50 -0.74 1.58
CA TYR A 36 3.79 -0.29 2.94
C TYR A 36 2.74 0.68 3.49
N PHE A 37 2.21 1.59 2.67
CA PHE A 37 1.10 2.47 3.07
C PHE A 37 -0.16 1.67 3.46
N VAL A 38 -0.53 0.66 2.67
CA VAL A 38 -1.68 -0.23 2.95
C VAL A 38 -1.44 -1.03 4.23
N LEU A 39 -0.25 -1.61 4.42
CA LEU A 39 0.10 -2.37 5.63
C LEU A 39 0.12 -1.49 6.89
N HIS A 40 0.51 -0.22 6.75
CA HIS A 40 0.44 0.74 7.85
C HIS A 40 -1.01 1.00 8.28
N LYS A 41 -1.94 1.06 7.33
CA LYS A 41 -3.38 1.25 7.58
C LYS A 41 -4.08 -0.03 8.06
N LEU A 42 -3.64 -1.19 7.58
CA LEU A 42 -4.20 -2.51 7.87
C LEU A 42 -3.16 -3.39 8.57
N LYS A 43 -2.87 -3.07 9.84
CA LYS A 43 -1.78 -3.70 10.61
C LYS A 43 -1.93 -5.22 10.80
N ASN A 44 -3.14 -5.75 10.71
CA ASN A 44 -3.45 -7.17 10.92
C ASN A 44 -3.44 -8.00 9.62
N LEU A 45 -3.08 -7.38 8.49
CA LEU A 45 -3.10 -8.04 7.20
C LEU A 45 -1.99 -9.11 7.10
N LYS A 46 -2.38 -10.35 6.82
CA LYS A 46 -1.46 -11.48 6.64
C LYS A 46 -1.04 -11.64 5.17
N PHE A 47 -1.92 -11.28 4.24
CA PHE A 47 -1.69 -11.36 2.80
C PHE A 47 -2.21 -10.11 2.09
N LEU A 48 -1.37 -9.52 1.26
CA LEU A 48 -1.75 -8.47 0.33
C LEU A 48 -1.46 -8.95 -1.10
N ASP A 49 -2.50 -8.96 -1.92
CA ASP A 49 -2.53 -9.62 -3.22
C ASP A 49 -2.13 -11.10 -3.08
N SER A 50 -1.29 -11.61 -3.98
CA SER A 50 -0.76 -12.97 -3.93
C SER A 50 0.40 -13.16 -2.94
N ARG A 51 0.89 -12.08 -2.30
CA ARG A 51 2.12 -12.08 -1.51
C ARG A 51 1.83 -12.03 -0.01
N LYS A 52 2.36 -13.00 0.73
CA LYS A 52 2.36 -13.00 2.21
C LYS A 52 3.12 -11.78 2.74
N VAL A 53 2.57 -11.15 3.78
CA VAL A 53 3.23 -10.05 4.48
C VAL A 53 4.33 -10.61 5.37
N THR A 54 5.53 -10.04 5.23
CA THR A 54 6.69 -10.43 6.03
C THR A 54 6.86 -9.51 7.24
N GLN A 55 7.58 -9.98 8.26
CA GLN A 55 7.88 -9.16 9.44
C GLN A 55 8.70 -7.91 9.08
N LYS A 56 9.59 -8.00 8.09
CA LYS A 56 10.35 -6.85 7.58
C LYS A 56 9.41 -5.78 7.04
N GLU A 57 8.40 -6.20 6.27
CA GLU A 57 7.42 -5.26 5.72
C GLU A 57 6.55 -4.63 6.79
N HIS A 58 6.17 -5.38 7.83
CA HIS A 58 5.46 -4.80 8.98
C HIS A 58 6.29 -3.71 9.68
N LEU A 59 7.56 -3.98 9.95
CA LEU A 59 8.46 -3.01 10.58
C LEU A 59 8.65 -1.76 9.72
N GLU A 60 8.84 -1.92 8.42
CA GLU A 60 8.99 -0.81 7.48
C GLU A 60 7.69 0.02 7.37
N ALA A 61 6.54 -0.66 7.27
CA ALA A 61 5.23 -0.01 7.23
C ALA A 61 4.92 0.74 8.54
N GLU A 62 5.31 0.20 9.69
CA GLU A 62 5.19 0.88 10.97
C GLU A 62 6.08 2.12 11.03
N ALA A 63 7.34 2.02 10.60
CA ALA A 63 8.31 3.10 10.66
C ALA A 63 8.02 4.24 9.67
N ARG A 64 7.63 3.91 8.43
CA ARG A 64 7.59 4.88 7.32
C ARG A 64 6.28 4.90 6.54
N GLY A 65 5.42 3.90 6.70
CA GLY A 65 4.21 3.73 5.88
C GLY A 65 3.22 4.90 5.94
N ALA A 66 3.21 5.67 7.03
CA ALA A 66 2.39 6.90 7.15
C ALA A 66 2.70 7.96 6.07
N PHE A 67 3.95 8.00 5.58
CA PHE A 67 4.44 8.99 4.63
C PHE A 67 4.48 8.50 3.19
N MET A 68 4.18 7.22 2.96
CA MET A 68 4.26 6.58 1.64
C MET A 68 3.00 6.78 0.79
N LYS A 69 2.03 7.58 1.27
CA LYS A 69 0.91 8.03 0.46
C LYS A 69 1.41 9.08 -0.53
N VAL A 70 1.22 8.84 -1.82
CA VAL A 70 1.48 9.85 -2.86
C VAL A 70 0.52 11.03 -2.66
N VAL A 71 1.10 12.21 -2.42
CA VAL A 71 0.37 13.48 -2.35
C VAL A 71 0.78 14.33 -3.53
N LYS A 72 -0.19 14.85 -4.28
CA LYS A 72 0.08 15.87 -5.31
C LYS A 72 0.16 17.22 -4.61
N PRO A 73 1.19 18.05 -4.91
CA PRO A 73 1.22 19.41 -4.39
C PRO A 73 -0.06 20.13 -4.82
N LYS A 74 -0.64 20.91 -3.90
CA LYS A 74 -1.76 21.77 -4.25
C LYS A 74 -1.22 22.82 -5.23
N THR A 75 -1.81 22.92 -6.41
CA THR A 75 -1.53 24.03 -7.31
C THR A 75 -1.94 25.31 -6.57
N GLU A 76 -0.97 26.10 -6.13
CA GLU A 76 -1.26 27.45 -5.62
C GLU A 76 -1.96 28.21 -6.75
N LYS A 77 -3.15 28.72 -6.45
CA LYS A 77 -3.86 29.68 -7.31
C LYS A 77 -3.44 31.08 -6.91
#